data_AF-A0A117KYG9-F1
#
_entry.id   AF-A0A117KYG9-F1
#
_cell.length_a   1.000
_cell.length_b   1.000
_cell.length_c   1.000
_cell.angle_alpha   90.00
_cell.angle_beta   90.00
_cell.angle_gamma   90.00
#
_symmetry.space_group_name_H-M   'P 1'
#
loop_
_entity.id
_entity.type
_entity.pdbx_description
1 polymer ?
#
loop_
_entity_poly.entity_id
_entity_poly.type
_entity_poly.pdbx_seq_one_letter_code
_entity_poly.pdbx_strand_id
1 'polypeptide(L)'
;ARILAKEVGQLTLVARNRSRLERLAHQILQETGVAARLTTDSRAALRRADVVITVTSAVDTVIEPEDLKPGAVVCDVARPRDVSVRVAAERPDVLVIEGGVVEVPGDVEFNFNFGFPPKTSYACMAETMILALEGRCESFSLGREPTVAQVEEISRLGAKHGFRLAGLRSFERALTPEELERVRKCSKNFHLKPLTN
;
A
#
# COMPACT_ATOMS: atom_id res chain seq x y z
N ALA A 1 9.09 -2.05 0.79
CA ALA A 1 10.26 -1.49 1.51
C ALA A 1 11.51 -1.45 0.64
N ARG A 2 12.07 -2.59 0.19
CA ARG A 2 13.28 -2.63 -0.67
C ARG A 2 13.19 -1.78 -1.94
N ILE A 3 12.07 -1.87 -2.67
CA ILE A 3 11.81 -1.04 -3.86
C ILE A 3 11.76 0.45 -3.49
N LEU A 4 10.95 0.79 -2.48
CA LEU A 4 10.71 2.18 -2.08
C LEU A 4 11.93 2.89 -1.49
N ALA A 5 12.88 2.15 -0.93
CA ALA A 5 14.09 2.74 -0.37
C ALA A 5 14.84 3.62 -1.39
N LYS A 6 14.72 3.33 -2.69
CA LYS A 6 15.35 4.11 -3.77
C LYS A 6 14.59 5.41 -4.13
N GLU A 7 13.35 5.54 -3.68
CA GLU A 7 12.42 6.61 -4.08
C GLU A 7 12.09 7.59 -2.94
N VAL A 8 12.61 7.33 -1.72
CA VAL A 8 12.26 8.11 -0.53
C VAL A 8 13.49 8.70 0.15
N GLY A 9 13.36 9.92 0.67
CA GLY A 9 14.43 10.56 1.44
C GLY A 9 14.67 9.94 2.83
N GLN A 10 13.62 9.36 3.44
CA GLN A 10 13.71 8.68 4.73
C GLN A 10 12.78 7.46 4.75
N LEU A 11 13.28 6.34 5.30
CA LEU A 11 12.52 5.10 5.44
C LEU A 11 12.48 4.68 6.91
N THR A 12 11.27 4.42 7.42
CA THR A 12 11.05 3.81 8.74
C THR A 12 10.36 2.46 8.56
N LEU A 13 10.94 1.40 9.12
CA LEU A 13 10.35 0.07 9.14
C LEU A 13 9.72 -0.20 10.51
N VAL A 14 8.49 -0.70 10.48
CA VAL A 14 7.68 -0.95 11.69
C VAL A 14 7.20 -2.39 11.67
N ALA A 15 7.50 -3.13 12.72
CA ALA A 15 6.98 -4.48 12.95
C ALA A 15 7.23 -4.90 14.40
N ARG A 16 6.47 -5.90 14.89
CA ARG A 16 6.65 -6.46 16.24
C ARG A 16 7.96 -7.23 16.42
N ASN A 17 8.46 -7.85 15.36
CA ASN A 17 9.66 -8.68 15.42
C ASN A 17 10.92 -7.88 15.02
N ARG A 18 11.66 -7.43 16.03
CA ARG A 18 12.87 -6.62 15.86
C ARG A 18 13.96 -7.32 15.05
N SER A 19 14.23 -8.60 15.32
CA SER A 19 15.26 -9.35 14.58
C SER A 19 14.99 -9.41 13.07
N ARG A 20 13.71 -9.55 12.68
CA ARG A 20 13.32 -9.52 11.25
C ARG A 20 13.46 -8.13 10.65
N LEU A 21 13.15 -7.07 11.40
CA LEU A 21 13.37 -5.69 10.96
C LEU A 21 14.86 -5.44 10.71
N GLU A 22 15.73 -5.86 11.62
CA GLU A 22 17.18 -5.67 11.51
C GLU A 22 17.75 -6.41 10.29
N ARG A 23 17.33 -7.65 10.03
CA ARG A 23 17.71 -8.39 8.81
C ARG A 23 17.28 -7.62 7.54
N LEU A 24 16.03 -7.17 7.48
CA LEU A 24 15.53 -6.43 6.31
C LEU A 24 16.24 -5.09 6.14
N ALA A 25 16.52 -4.37 7.23
CA ALA A 25 17.25 -3.11 7.21
C ALA A 25 18.67 -3.29 6.69
N HIS A 26 19.36 -4.36 7.12
CA HIS A 26 20.69 -4.69 6.61
C HIS A 26 20.65 -4.99 5.11
N GLN A 27 19.68 -5.76 4.63
CA GLN A 27 19.51 -6.02 3.19
C GLN A 27 19.27 -4.72 2.41
N ILE A 28 18.38 -3.84 2.88
CA ILE A 28 18.11 -2.55 2.24
C ILE A 28 19.36 -1.69 2.19
N LEU A 29 20.13 -1.64 3.27
CA LEU A 29 21.39 -0.88 3.32
C LEU A 29 22.39 -1.39 2.30
N GLN A 30 22.57 -2.72 2.17
CA GLN A 30 23.47 -3.30 1.18
C GLN A 30 23.02 -3.06 -0.27
N GLU A 31 21.71 -3.13 -0.52
CA GLU A 31 21.15 -3.01 -1.87
C GLU A 31 21.00 -1.56 -2.37
N THR A 32 20.86 -0.60 -1.44
CA THR A 32 20.45 0.78 -1.78
C THR A 32 21.27 1.87 -1.11
N GLY A 33 22.08 1.54 -0.10
CA GLY A 33 22.80 2.52 0.73
C GLY A 33 21.91 3.22 1.78
N VAL A 34 20.61 2.93 1.83
CA VAL A 34 19.68 3.58 2.76
C VAL A 34 19.69 2.91 4.13
N ALA A 35 20.04 3.68 5.16
CA ALA A 35 19.92 3.27 6.56
C ALA A 35 18.49 3.51 7.07
N ALA A 36 17.66 2.47 7.03
CA ALA A 36 16.27 2.54 7.51
C ALA A 36 16.20 2.65 9.04
N ARG A 37 15.33 3.53 9.54
CA ARG A 37 15.00 3.60 10.98
C ARG A 37 14.11 2.42 11.35
N LEU A 38 14.32 1.84 12.53
CA LEU A 38 13.57 0.68 13.01
C LEU A 38 12.80 1.05 14.27
N THR A 39 11.55 0.62 14.35
CA THR A 39 10.74 0.78 15.57
C THR A 39 9.72 -0.34 15.69
N THR A 40 9.39 -0.71 16.91
CA THR A 40 8.26 -1.58 17.24
C THR A 40 7.02 -0.78 17.66
N ASP A 41 7.16 0.53 17.86
CA ASP A 41 6.07 1.45 18.18
C ASP A 41 5.50 2.03 16.88
N SER A 42 4.35 1.49 16.46
CA SER A 42 3.65 1.95 15.26
C SER A 42 3.06 3.34 15.43
N ARG A 43 2.50 3.68 16.59
CA ARG A 43 1.85 4.98 16.82
C ARG A 43 2.86 6.12 16.72
N ALA A 44 4.04 5.96 17.32
CA ALA A 44 5.11 6.95 17.21
C ALA A 44 5.60 7.13 15.77
N ALA A 45 5.63 6.05 14.98
CA ALA A 45 6.01 6.10 13.57
C ALA A 45 4.96 6.82 12.71
N LEU A 46 3.68 6.46 12.88
CA LEU A 46 2.55 7.01 12.13
C LEU A 46 2.42 8.54 12.32
N ARG A 47 2.67 9.05 13.53
CA ARG A 47 2.62 10.49 13.85
C ARG A 47 3.69 11.32 13.12
N ARG A 48 4.71 10.67 12.55
CA ARG A 48 5.82 11.33 11.86
C ARG A 48 5.83 11.07 10.35
N ALA A 49 5.06 10.09 9.87
CA ALA A 49 5.10 9.63 8.50
C ALA A 49 4.23 10.50 7.57
N ASP A 50 4.80 10.95 6.47
CA ASP A 50 4.07 11.59 5.36
C ASP A 50 3.34 10.57 4.49
N VAL A 51 3.98 9.41 4.28
CA VAL A 51 3.44 8.29 3.52
C VAL A 51 3.52 7.03 4.38
N VAL A 52 2.40 6.35 4.51
CA VAL A 52 2.26 5.09 5.25
C VAL A 52 1.84 4.01 4.26
N ILE A 53 2.54 2.88 4.28
CA ILE A 53 2.12 1.68 3.56
C ILE A 53 1.95 0.59 4.59
N THR A 54 0.72 0.09 4.71
CA THR A 54 0.36 -0.90 5.71
C THR A 54 -0.06 -2.21 5.04
N VAL A 55 0.53 -3.30 5.54
CA VAL A 55 0.49 -4.66 4.99
C VAL A 55 0.50 -5.67 6.14
N THR A 56 -0.25 -5.40 7.22
CA THR A 56 -0.23 -6.28 8.38
C THR A 56 -1.15 -7.49 8.20
N SER A 57 -0.96 -8.49 9.06
CA SER A 57 -1.85 -9.64 9.20
C SER A 57 -2.73 -9.50 10.44
N ALA A 58 -2.97 -8.28 10.92
CA ALA A 58 -3.85 -8.03 12.05
C ALA A 58 -5.29 -8.41 11.66
N VAL A 59 -6.02 -8.96 12.62
CA VAL A 59 -7.45 -9.25 12.45
C VAL A 59 -8.27 -7.99 12.70
N ASP A 60 -7.80 -7.18 13.65
CA ASP A 60 -8.43 -5.92 14.05
C ASP A 60 -7.76 -4.72 13.36
N THR A 61 -8.49 -3.62 13.29
CA THR A 61 -7.97 -2.32 12.90
C THR A 61 -6.83 -1.88 13.83
N VAL A 62 -5.72 -1.42 13.24
CA VAL A 62 -4.51 -1.02 13.97
C VAL A 62 -4.10 0.43 13.78
N ILE A 63 -4.78 1.16 12.88
CA ILE A 63 -4.53 2.57 12.61
C ILE A 63 -5.82 3.37 12.84
N GLU A 64 -5.78 4.23 13.85
CA GLU A 64 -6.87 5.14 14.22
C GLU A 64 -6.59 6.59 13.78
N PRO A 65 -7.62 7.45 13.68
CA PRO A 65 -7.48 8.85 13.24
C PRO A 65 -6.39 9.64 13.96
N GLU A 66 -6.21 9.41 15.27
CA GLU A 66 -5.33 10.19 16.13
C GLU A 66 -3.85 9.84 15.92
N ASP A 67 -3.56 8.70 15.29
CA ASP A 67 -2.19 8.22 15.07
C ASP A 67 -1.55 8.84 13.82
N LEU A 68 -2.34 9.39 12.91
CA LEU A 68 -1.88 9.85 11.61
C LEU A 68 -1.41 11.31 11.64
N LYS A 69 -0.24 11.57 11.07
CA LYS A 69 0.25 12.93 10.82
C LYS A 69 -0.77 13.71 9.97
N PRO A 70 -0.99 15.01 10.24
CA PRO A 70 -1.76 15.86 9.34
C PRO A 70 -1.25 15.86 7.91
N GLY A 71 -2.16 15.70 6.94
CA GLY A 71 -1.80 15.64 5.53
C GLY A 71 -1.21 14.31 5.04
N ALA A 72 -1.17 13.26 5.87
CA ALA A 72 -0.58 11.99 5.51
C ALA A 72 -1.34 11.27 4.39
N VAL A 73 -0.61 10.48 3.60
CA VAL A 73 -1.16 9.54 2.62
C VAL A 73 -0.95 8.11 3.12
N VAL A 74 -2.01 7.32 3.20
CA VAL A 74 -1.99 5.94 3.68
C VAL A 74 -2.42 5.01 2.55
N CYS A 75 -1.55 4.06 2.18
CA CYS A 75 -1.88 2.95 1.29
C CYS A 75 -2.12 1.69 2.13
N ASP A 76 -3.39 1.31 2.26
CA ASP A 76 -3.81 0.09 2.96
C ASP A 76 -3.94 -1.06 1.96
N VAL A 77 -2.97 -1.98 2.03
CA VAL A 77 -2.91 -3.18 1.19
C VAL A 77 -3.42 -4.40 1.97
N ALA A 78 -3.72 -4.25 3.27
CA ALA A 78 -4.11 -5.36 4.14
C ALA A 78 -5.57 -5.78 3.94
N ARG A 79 -5.81 -7.06 4.20
CA ARG A 79 -7.14 -7.67 4.24
C ARG A 79 -7.18 -8.68 5.42
N PRO A 80 -7.99 -8.46 6.47
CA PRO A 80 -8.84 -7.28 6.74
C PRO A 80 -8.08 -5.94 6.78
N ARG A 81 -8.79 -4.81 6.66
CA ARG A 81 -8.20 -3.47 6.60
C ARG A 81 -7.48 -3.10 7.90
N ASP A 82 -6.29 -2.53 7.77
CA ASP A 82 -5.53 -2.01 8.91
C ASP A 82 -6.08 -0.65 9.37
N VAL A 83 -6.68 0.12 8.46
CA VAL A 83 -7.13 1.50 8.69
C VAL A 83 -8.60 1.59 9.08
N SER A 84 -8.89 2.30 10.17
CA SER A 84 -10.24 2.54 10.66
C SER A 84 -11.08 3.34 9.66
N VAL A 85 -12.35 2.95 9.49
CA VAL A 85 -13.34 3.75 8.73
C VAL A 85 -13.53 5.15 9.29
N ARG A 86 -13.23 5.33 10.59
CA ARG A 86 -13.25 6.64 11.26
C ARG A 86 -12.30 7.64 10.60
N VAL A 87 -11.19 7.18 10.03
CA VAL A 87 -10.23 8.06 9.35
C VAL A 87 -10.90 8.83 8.21
N ALA A 88 -11.78 8.18 7.44
CA ALA A 88 -12.52 8.83 6.35
C ALA A 88 -13.45 9.94 6.85
N ALA A 89 -14.02 9.77 8.04
CA ALA A 89 -14.99 10.69 8.63
C ALA A 89 -14.33 11.83 9.40
N GLU A 90 -13.26 11.54 10.14
CA GLU A 90 -12.65 12.46 11.11
C GLU A 90 -11.42 13.20 10.54
N ARG A 91 -10.79 12.67 9.48
CA ARG A 91 -9.54 13.21 8.92
C ARG A 91 -9.68 13.57 7.44
N PRO A 92 -10.39 14.66 7.11
CA PRO A 92 -10.54 15.13 5.73
C PRO A 92 -9.21 15.60 5.11
N ASP A 93 -8.17 15.76 5.91
CA ASP A 93 -6.81 16.10 5.51
C ASP A 93 -5.93 14.88 5.18
N VAL A 94 -6.38 13.66 5.48
CA VAL A 94 -5.65 12.42 5.22
C VAL A 94 -6.23 11.72 3.99
N LEU A 95 -5.35 11.25 3.10
CA LEU A 95 -5.74 10.44 1.96
C LEU A 95 -5.52 8.96 2.28
N VAL A 96 -6.59 8.18 2.37
CA VAL A 96 -6.49 6.71 2.45
C VAL A 96 -6.78 6.12 1.08
N ILE A 97 -5.85 5.33 0.54
CA ILE A 97 -6.01 4.57 -0.69
C ILE A 97 -5.85 3.07 -0.43
N GLU A 98 -6.59 2.27 -1.18
CA GLU A 98 -6.47 0.82 -1.15
C GLU A 98 -5.45 0.36 -2.19
N GLY A 99 -4.51 -0.48 -1.78
CA GLY A 99 -3.52 -1.06 -2.68
C GLY A 99 -3.90 -2.46 -3.17
N GLY A 100 -3.19 -2.94 -4.20
CA GLY A 100 -3.33 -4.31 -4.68
C GLY A 100 -4.58 -4.57 -5.52
N VAL A 101 -5.09 -3.55 -6.22
CA VAL A 101 -6.25 -3.67 -7.14
C VAL A 101 -5.78 -3.52 -8.59
N VAL A 102 -6.19 -4.44 -9.45
CA VAL A 102 -5.69 -4.55 -10.83
C VAL A 102 -6.85 -4.64 -11.82
N GLU A 103 -6.80 -3.85 -12.88
CA GLU A 103 -7.67 -3.97 -14.05
C GLU A 103 -7.18 -5.13 -14.92
N VAL A 104 -8.06 -6.10 -15.16
CA VAL A 104 -7.80 -7.31 -15.92
C VAL A 104 -8.20 -7.08 -17.39
N PRO A 105 -7.31 -7.37 -18.36
CA PRO A 105 -7.56 -7.13 -19.77
C PRO A 105 -8.70 -8.01 -20.32
N GLY A 106 -9.39 -7.50 -21.35
CA GLY A 106 -10.45 -8.23 -22.06
C GLY A 106 -11.85 -7.98 -21.49
N ASP A 107 -12.79 -8.87 -21.81
CA ASP A 107 -14.17 -8.84 -21.34
C ASP A 107 -14.41 -9.98 -20.35
N VAL A 108 -13.68 -9.94 -19.23
CA VAL A 108 -13.71 -11.00 -18.24
C VAL A 108 -14.95 -10.89 -17.34
N GLU A 109 -15.68 -12.00 -17.22
CA GLU A 109 -16.74 -12.18 -16.24
C GLU A 109 -16.28 -13.18 -15.17
N PHE A 110 -15.97 -12.68 -13.97
CA PHE A 110 -15.52 -13.54 -12.86
C PHE A 110 -16.64 -14.40 -12.27
N ASN A 111 -17.90 -14.09 -12.57
CA ASN A 111 -19.08 -14.72 -11.96
C ASN A 111 -19.06 -14.71 -10.41
N PHE A 112 -18.31 -13.77 -9.83
CA PHE A 112 -18.15 -13.58 -8.39
C PHE A 112 -17.90 -12.10 -8.09
N ASN A 113 -18.49 -11.59 -7.02
CA ASN A 113 -18.33 -10.20 -6.60
C ASN A 113 -17.31 -10.09 -5.45
N PHE A 114 -16.12 -9.58 -5.76
CA PHE A 114 -15.04 -9.34 -4.79
C PHE A 114 -15.16 -8.00 -4.04
N GLY A 115 -16.20 -7.21 -4.31
CA GLY A 115 -16.32 -5.81 -3.87
C GLY A 115 -15.69 -4.81 -4.84
N PHE A 116 -15.32 -5.25 -6.05
CA PHE A 116 -14.75 -4.41 -7.09
C PHE A 116 -15.68 -4.22 -8.28
N PRO A 117 -15.52 -3.12 -9.06
CA PRO A 117 -16.17 -2.99 -10.35
C PRO A 117 -15.82 -4.18 -11.28
N PRO A 118 -16.62 -4.40 -12.35
CA PRO A 118 -16.29 -5.37 -13.38
C PRO A 118 -14.85 -5.24 -13.88
N LYS A 119 -14.26 -6.36 -14.33
CA LYS A 119 -12.89 -6.42 -14.87
C LYS A 119 -11.79 -6.01 -13.89
N THR A 120 -12.07 -6.05 -12.59
CA THR A 120 -11.11 -5.69 -11.56
C THR A 120 -10.90 -6.84 -10.58
N SER A 121 -9.64 -7.09 -10.21
CA SER A 121 -9.24 -8.19 -9.32
C SER A 121 -8.22 -7.72 -8.29
N TYR A 122 -7.97 -8.57 -7.29
CA TYR A 122 -6.81 -8.43 -6.41
C TYR A 122 -5.53 -8.76 -7.19
N ALA A 123 -4.43 -8.09 -6.85
CA ALA A 123 -3.13 -8.30 -7.48
C ALA A 123 -2.63 -9.76 -7.38
N CYS A 124 -2.96 -10.47 -6.29
CA CYS A 124 -2.65 -11.90 -6.17
C CYS A 124 -3.42 -12.78 -7.16
N MET A 125 -4.66 -12.42 -7.51
CA MET A 125 -5.42 -13.11 -8.55
C MET A 125 -4.87 -12.78 -9.94
N ALA A 126 -4.46 -11.52 -10.16
CA ALA A 126 -3.81 -11.10 -11.39
C ALA A 126 -2.49 -11.86 -11.63
N GLU A 127 -1.66 -12.09 -10.59
CA GLU A 127 -0.43 -12.90 -10.72
C GLU A 127 -0.74 -14.29 -11.31
N THR A 128 -1.74 -14.99 -10.76
CA THR A 128 -2.15 -16.30 -11.28
C THR A 128 -2.59 -16.24 -12.75
N MET A 129 -3.36 -15.22 -13.14
CA MET A 129 -3.80 -15.05 -14.53
C MET A 129 -2.62 -14.77 -15.46
N ILE A 130 -1.69 -13.92 -15.05
CA ILE A 130 -0.48 -13.57 -15.81
C ILE A 130 0.39 -14.81 -16.03
N LEU A 131 0.61 -15.62 -14.99
CA LEU A 131 1.38 -16.86 -15.10
C LEU A 131 0.70 -17.87 -16.02
N ALA A 132 -0.62 -18.01 -15.94
CA ALA A 132 -1.39 -18.88 -16.83
C ALA A 132 -1.26 -18.44 -18.31
N LEU A 133 -1.29 -17.14 -18.59
CA LEU A 133 -1.08 -16.58 -19.94
C LEU A 133 0.36 -16.79 -20.46
N GLU A 134 1.34 -16.93 -19.58
CA GLU A 134 2.70 -17.34 -19.93
C GLU A 134 2.88 -18.86 -20.00
N GLY A 135 1.84 -19.65 -19.74
CA GLY A 135 1.92 -21.12 -19.68
C GLY A 135 2.77 -21.65 -18.51
N ARG A 136 2.93 -20.85 -17.45
CA ARG A 136 3.76 -21.17 -16.28
C ARG A 136 2.91 -21.69 -15.14
N CYS A 137 2.98 -22.99 -14.89
CA CYS A 137 2.33 -23.65 -13.77
C CYS A 137 3.35 -23.91 -12.64
N GLU A 138 3.71 -22.87 -11.90
CA GLU A 138 4.68 -22.95 -10.82
C GLU A 138 4.25 -22.15 -9.59
N SER A 139 4.88 -22.42 -8.45
CA SER A 139 4.68 -21.63 -7.23
C SER A 139 5.57 -20.37 -7.24
N PHE A 140 5.23 -19.42 -8.11
CA PHE A 140 6.07 -18.24 -8.37
C PHE A 140 6.34 -17.40 -7.11
N SER A 141 5.29 -16.96 -6.41
CA SER A 141 5.40 -16.24 -5.14
C SER A 141 5.09 -17.16 -3.95
N LEU A 142 6.02 -18.06 -3.61
CA LEU A 142 5.88 -18.96 -2.46
C LEU A 142 6.73 -18.53 -1.25
N GLY A 143 6.14 -18.59 -0.06
CA GLY A 143 6.83 -18.29 1.19
C GLY A 143 6.69 -16.83 1.62
N ARG A 144 7.61 -16.37 2.49
CA ARG A 144 7.51 -15.06 3.16
C ARG A 144 8.46 -13.99 2.63
N GLU A 145 9.37 -14.35 1.74
CA GLU A 145 10.44 -13.47 1.28
C GLU A 145 10.45 -13.39 -0.25
N PRO A 146 9.47 -12.69 -0.87
CA PRO A 146 9.49 -12.44 -2.31
C PRO A 146 10.69 -11.57 -2.69
N THR A 147 11.28 -11.84 -3.85
CA THR A 147 12.43 -11.09 -4.36
C THR A 147 11.97 -9.87 -5.16
N VAL A 148 12.81 -8.83 -5.22
CA VAL A 148 12.55 -7.65 -6.07
C VAL A 148 12.49 -8.06 -7.55
N ALA A 149 13.35 -8.99 -7.98
CA ALA A 149 13.36 -9.52 -9.34
C ALA A 149 12.02 -10.19 -9.73
N GLN A 150 11.42 -10.99 -8.84
CA GLN A 150 10.09 -11.58 -9.09
C GLN A 150 9.01 -10.50 -9.24
N VAL A 151 9.05 -9.46 -8.40
CA VAL A 151 8.10 -8.34 -8.49
C VAL A 151 8.25 -7.58 -9.81
N GLU A 152 9.48 -7.32 -10.25
CA GLU A 152 9.76 -6.67 -11.54
C GLU A 152 9.34 -7.56 -12.72
N GLU A 153 9.61 -8.86 -12.64
CA GLU A 153 9.24 -9.83 -13.66
C GLU A 153 7.72 -9.92 -13.83
N ILE A 154 6.96 -10.12 -12.76
CA ILE A 154 5.51 -10.23 -12.85
C ILE A 154 4.88 -8.90 -13.29
N SER A 155 5.46 -7.76 -12.89
CA SER A 155 5.02 -6.44 -13.36
C SER A 155 5.20 -6.28 -14.87
N ARG A 156 6.36 -6.70 -15.41
CA ARG A 156 6.63 -6.69 -16.85
C ARG A 156 5.70 -7.62 -17.62
N LEU A 157 5.43 -8.82 -17.09
CA LEU A 157 4.49 -9.77 -17.69
C LEU A 157 3.05 -9.27 -17.65
N GLY A 158 2.63 -8.64 -16.54
CA GLY A 158 1.34 -7.96 -16.44
C GLY A 158 1.18 -6.89 -17.52
N ALA A 159 2.17 -6.02 -17.67
CA ALA A 159 2.18 -5.00 -18.72
C ALA A 159 2.13 -5.61 -20.13
N LYS A 160 2.88 -6.69 -20.38
CA LYS A 160 2.87 -7.44 -21.66
C LYS A 160 1.46 -7.93 -22.03
N HIS A 161 0.70 -8.41 -21.05
CA HIS A 161 -0.66 -8.92 -21.27
C HIS A 161 -1.76 -7.85 -21.14
N GLY A 162 -1.42 -6.60 -20.82
CA GLY A 162 -2.37 -5.50 -20.72
C GLY A 162 -3.06 -5.36 -19.37
N PHE A 163 -2.55 -6.01 -18.31
CA PHE A 163 -2.98 -5.72 -16.94
C PHE A 163 -2.52 -4.32 -16.54
N ARG A 164 -3.37 -3.60 -15.83
CA ARG A 164 -3.08 -2.22 -15.39
C ARG A 164 -3.40 -2.05 -13.92
N LEU A 165 -2.71 -1.13 -13.27
CA LEU A 165 -3.14 -0.68 -11.95
C LEU A 165 -4.53 -0.07 -12.07
N ALA A 166 -5.48 -0.53 -11.25
CA ALA A 166 -6.81 0.06 -11.23
C ALA A 166 -6.75 1.50 -10.70
N GLY A 167 -7.79 2.29 -10.99
CA GLY A 167 -7.93 3.63 -10.42
C GLY A 167 -7.90 3.62 -8.88
N LEU A 168 -7.52 4.75 -8.28
CA LEU A 168 -7.44 4.89 -6.83
C LEU A 168 -8.80 4.62 -6.17
N ARG A 169 -8.79 3.83 -5.10
CA ARG A 169 -9.98 3.51 -4.30
C ARG A 169 -9.75 3.85 -2.84
N SER A 170 -10.82 4.17 -2.14
CA SER A 170 -10.83 4.42 -0.70
C SER A 170 -12.10 3.81 -0.12
N PHE A 171 -11.97 2.91 0.85
CA PHE A 171 -13.10 2.24 1.50
C PHE A 171 -14.10 1.66 0.49
N GLU A 172 -13.58 0.87 -0.46
CA GLU A 172 -14.37 0.16 -1.49
C GLU A 172 -15.06 1.08 -2.50
N ARG A 173 -14.73 2.37 -2.52
CA ARG A 173 -15.26 3.37 -3.47
C ARG A 173 -14.14 3.94 -4.35
N ALA A 174 -14.42 4.17 -5.63
CA ALA A 174 -13.49 4.88 -6.51
C ALA A 174 -13.33 6.33 -6.04
N LEU A 175 -12.09 6.82 -5.96
CA LEU A 175 -11.79 8.22 -5.63
C LEU A 175 -11.92 9.09 -6.88
N THR A 176 -12.59 10.22 -6.76
CA THR A 176 -12.66 11.20 -7.85
C THR A 176 -11.51 12.22 -7.79
N PRO A 177 -11.15 12.86 -8.91
CA PRO A 177 -10.17 13.95 -8.92
C PRO A 177 -10.53 15.11 -7.98
N GLU A 178 -11.83 15.42 -7.83
CA GLU A 178 -12.32 16.46 -6.94
C GLU A 178 -12.10 16.11 -5.46
N GLU A 179 -12.28 14.84 -5.09
CA GLU A 179 -12.00 14.36 -3.74
C GLU A 179 -10.50 14.43 -3.42
N LEU A 180 -9.64 14.06 -4.37
CA LEU A 180 -8.19 14.19 -4.21
C LEU A 180 -7.78 15.65 -4.01
N GLU A 181 -8.32 16.57 -4.81
CA GLU A 181 -8.03 18.00 -4.68
C GLU A 181 -8.59 18.57 -3.37
N ARG A 182 -9.74 18.09 -2.90
CA ARG A 182 -10.30 18.46 -1.58
C ARG A 182 -9.34 18.07 -0.45
N VAL A 183 -8.89 16.81 -0.43
CA VAL A 183 -7.93 16.33 0.58
C VAL A 183 -6.63 17.14 0.51
N ARG A 184 -6.14 17.41 -0.71
CA ARG A 184 -4.94 18.24 -0.92
C ARG A 184 -5.08 19.65 -0.34
N LYS A 185 -6.24 20.29 -0.52
CA LYS A 185 -6.54 21.62 0.06
C LYS A 185 -6.61 21.56 1.58
N CYS A 186 -7.29 20.56 2.15
CA CYS A 186 -7.37 20.36 3.60
C CYS A 186 -5.98 20.14 4.22
N SER A 187 -5.13 19.34 3.58
CA SER A 187 -3.75 19.09 4.00
C SER A 187 -2.91 20.38 4.04
N LYS A 188 -3.00 21.24 3.02
CA LYS A 188 -2.30 22.55 3.00
C LYS A 188 -2.77 23.48 4.12
N ASN A 189 -4.07 23.53 4.38
CA ASN A 189 -4.63 24.37 5.46
C ASN A 189 -4.17 23.92 6.84
N PHE A 190 -3.88 22.62 7.01
CA PHE A 190 -3.32 22.09 8.25
C PHE A 190 -1.85 22.50 8.45
N HIS A 191 -1.07 22.58 7.37
CA HIS A 191 0.31 23.10 7.43
C HIS A 191 0.39 24.59 7.76
N LEU A 192 -0.71 25.34 7.51
CA LEU A 192 -0.80 26.78 7.77
C LEU A 192 -1.36 27.12 9.16
N LYS A 193 -1.99 26.18 9.87
CA LYS A 193 -2.36 26.38 11.27
C LYS A 193 -1.09 26.19 12.11
N PRO A 194 -0.55 27.24 12.76
CA PRO A 194 0.51 27.05 13.74
C PRO A 194 -0.05 26.11 14.81
N LEU A 195 0.79 25.20 15.30
CA LEU A 195 0.52 24.48 16.54
C LEU A 195 0.43 25.54 17.65
N THR A 196 -0.76 26.07 17.90
CA THR A 196 -1.03 26.90 19.06
C THR A 196 -0.98 26.00 20.28
N ASN A 197 -0.04 26.32 21.19
CA ASN A 197 0.19 25.67 22.49
C ASN A 197 -1.09 25.44 23.29
#